data_AF-A0A6A5HKS7-F1
#
_entry.id   AF-A0A6A5HKS7-F1
#
_cell.length_a   1.000
_cell.length_b   1.000
_cell.length_c   1.000
_cell.angle_alpha   90.00
_cell.angle_beta   90.00
_cell.angle_gamma   90.00
#
_symmetry.space_group_name_H-M   'P 1'
#
loop_
_entity.id
_entity.type
_entity.pdbx_description
1 polymer ?
#
loop_
_entity_poly.entity_id
_entity_poly.type
_entity_poly.pdbx_seq_one_letter_code
_entity_poly.pdbx_strand_id
1 'polypeptide(L)'
;MNRFIICSFVLLAVFALYGEASVAQQRVKEGEKLELAVFKGAKAIKRKVAAGEQIFHFEGVNKGSFVDEKENKIDSSNYEESNGHLIIKKFTKADVGSYAEHPTKIIKTKTDHGFMSVLGPVLEISLE
;
A
#
# COMPACT_ATOMS: atom_id res chain seq x y z
N MET A 1 10.89 40.81 -7.31
CA MET A 1 9.66 40.28 -6.66
C MET A 1 9.13 39.00 -7.33
N ASN A 2 8.98 38.95 -8.67
CA ASN A 2 8.49 37.75 -9.37
C ASN A 2 9.31 36.46 -9.16
N ARG A 3 10.65 36.55 -9.07
CA ARG A 3 11.51 35.36 -8.92
C ARG A 3 11.23 34.59 -7.62
N PHE A 4 11.00 35.30 -6.51
CA PHE A 4 10.71 34.67 -5.21
C PHE A 4 9.33 34.01 -5.17
N ILE A 5 8.34 34.63 -5.81
CA ILE A 5 6.98 34.07 -5.92
C ILE A 5 7.01 32.79 -6.76
N ILE A 6 7.69 32.81 -7.91
CA ILE A 6 7.83 31.62 -8.78
C ILE A 6 8.53 30.47 -8.03
N CYS A 7 9.63 30.76 -7.31
CA CYS A 7 10.32 29.75 -6.51
C CYS A 7 9.43 29.15 -5.41
N SER A 8 8.56 29.94 -4.77
CA SER A 8 7.63 29.42 -3.76
C SER A 8 6.57 28.47 -4.34
N PHE A 9 6.06 28.75 -5.54
CA PHE A 9 5.12 27.84 -6.22
C PHE A 9 5.78 26.54 -6.66
N VAL A 10 7.04 26.59 -7.11
CA VAL A 10 7.81 25.39 -7.45
C VAL A 10 8.07 24.54 -6.21
N LEU A 11 8.44 25.14 -5.08
CA LEU A 11 8.61 24.43 -3.81
C LEU A 11 7.31 23.77 -3.33
N LEU A 12 6.17 24.48 -3.40
CA LEU A 12 4.86 23.92 -3.06
C LEU A 12 4.46 22.76 -3.98
N ALA A 13 4.75 22.84 -5.28
CA ALA A 13 4.51 21.75 -6.21
C ALA A 13 5.37 20.51 -5.88
N VAL A 14 6.63 20.69 -5.49
CA VAL A 14 7.49 19.59 -5.03
C VAL A 14 6.92 18.96 -3.76
N PHE A 15 6.56 19.73 -2.73
CA PHE A 15 5.95 19.15 -1.52
C PHE A 15 4.59 18.49 -1.77
N ALA A 16 3.82 18.95 -2.75
CA ALA A 16 2.55 18.32 -3.12
C ALA A 16 2.76 17.00 -3.91
N LEU A 17 3.85 16.89 -4.68
CA LEU A 17 4.17 15.69 -5.47
C LEU A 17 4.95 14.63 -4.66
N TYR A 18 5.73 15.06 -3.67
CA TYR A 18 6.57 14.21 -2.83
C TYR A 18 6.13 14.23 -1.35
N GLY A 19 4.92 14.69 -1.07
CA GLY A 19 4.32 14.60 0.26
C GLY A 19 4.09 13.13 0.58
N GLU A 20 5.09 12.51 1.19
CA GLU A 20 5.05 11.08 1.44
C GLU A 20 3.90 10.77 2.41
N ALA A 21 3.02 9.85 2.00
CA ALA A 21 2.26 9.05 2.95
C ALA A 21 3.24 8.40 3.93
N SER A 22 2.77 7.89 5.08
CA SER A 22 3.69 7.16 5.97
C SER A 22 4.26 5.95 5.23
N VAL A 23 5.49 6.04 4.71
CA VAL A 23 6.16 4.95 3.99
C VAL A 23 6.98 4.14 4.99
N ALA A 24 6.66 2.86 5.12
CA ALA A 24 7.48 1.88 5.83
C ALA A 24 8.24 1.04 4.79
N GLN A 25 9.51 0.72 5.07
CA GLN A 25 10.31 -0.17 4.22
C GLN A 25 10.58 -1.49 4.94
N GLN A 26 10.45 -2.60 4.23
CA GLN A 26 10.77 -3.93 4.74
C GLN A 26 11.62 -4.70 3.73
N ARG A 27 12.72 -5.29 4.19
CA ARG A 27 13.52 -6.25 3.42
C ARG A 27 13.13 -7.67 3.84
N VAL A 28 13.03 -8.56 2.85
CA VAL A 28 12.57 -9.94 3.04
C VAL A 28 13.46 -10.86 2.21
N LYS A 29 13.83 -12.02 2.77
CA LYS A 29 14.62 -13.00 2.03
C LYS A 29 13.77 -13.72 1.00
N GLU A 30 14.39 -14.08 -0.13
CA GLU A 30 13.70 -14.88 -1.13
C GLU A 30 13.26 -16.24 -0.55
N GLY A 31 12.01 -16.61 -0.81
CA GLY A 31 11.37 -17.83 -0.31
C GLY A 31 10.79 -17.71 1.10
N GLU A 32 11.00 -16.61 1.83
CA GLU A 32 10.51 -16.44 3.19
C GLU A 32 8.98 -16.26 3.23
N LYS A 33 8.33 -16.81 4.26
CA LYS A 33 6.91 -16.55 4.53
C LYS A 33 6.77 -15.15 5.11
N LEU A 34 5.90 -14.33 4.52
CA LEU A 34 5.68 -12.95 4.94
C LEU A 34 4.21 -12.72 5.29
N GLU A 35 3.96 -12.18 6.48
CA GLU A 35 2.64 -11.74 6.93
C GLU A 35 2.56 -10.21 6.92
N LEU A 36 1.61 -9.64 6.18
CA LEU A 36 1.41 -8.18 6.11
C LEU A 36 0.52 -7.69 7.25
N ALA A 37 1.05 -7.76 8.48
CA ALA A 37 0.32 -7.43 9.70
C ALA A 37 -0.17 -5.98 9.79
N VAL A 38 0.53 -5.05 9.13
CA VAL A 38 0.23 -3.60 9.14
C VAL A 38 -1.16 -3.26 8.59
N PHE A 39 -1.73 -4.11 7.73
CA PHE A 39 -3.04 -3.89 7.10
C PHE A 39 -4.18 -4.65 7.79
N LYS A 40 -4.01 -5.06 9.06
CA LYS A 40 -5.04 -5.79 9.79
C LYS A 40 -6.38 -5.03 9.79
N GLY A 41 -7.44 -5.74 9.39
CA GLY A 41 -8.80 -5.19 9.34
C GLY A 41 -9.12 -4.43 8.05
N ALA A 42 -8.20 -4.39 7.09
CA ALA A 42 -8.47 -3.91 5.75
C ALA A 42 -9.50 -4.80 5.03
N LYS A 43 -10.35 -4.18 4.20
CA LYS A 43 -11.28 -4.89 3.31
C LYS A 43 -10.59 -5.41 2.06
N ALA A 44 -9.59 -4.67 1.59
CA ALA A 44 -8.70 -5.07 0.51
C ALA A 44 -7.32 -4.43 0.69
N ILE A 45 -6.30 -5.01 0.05
CA ILE A 45 -4.95 -4.43 -0.09
C ILE A 45 -4.68 -4.24 -1.56
N LYS A 46 -4.32 -3.02 -1.95
CA LYS A 46 -3.76 -2.74 -3.27
C LYS A 46 -2.24 -2.91 -3.20
N ARG A 47 -1.68 -3.55 -4.21
CA ARG A 47 -0.24 -3.57 -4.44
C ARG A 47 0.13 -3.07 -5.82
N LYS A 48 1.34 -2.54 -5.94
CA LYS A 48 1.98 -2.22 -7.21
C LYS A 48 3.28 -3.00 -7.30
N VAL A 49 3.28 -4.02 -8.15
CA VAL A 49 4.42 -4.92 -8.39
C VAL A 49 4.84 -4.84 -9.85
N ALA A 50 5.88 -5.57 -10.24
CA ALA A 50 6.37 -5.58 -11.64
C ALA A 50 5.29 -5.98 -12.65
N ALA A 51 4.33 -6.83 -12.25
CA ALA A 51 3.21 -7.27 -13.09
C ALA A 51 2.06 -6.24 -13.20
N GLY A 52 2.17 -5.08 -12.53
CA GLY A 52 1.15 -4.03 -12.53
C GLY A 52 0.46 -3.85 -11.17
N GLU A 53 -0.64 -3.09 -11.19
CA GLU A 53 -1.46 -2.87 -10.00
C GLU A 53 -2.45 -4.02 -9.82
N GLN A 54 -2.58 -4.47 -8.57
CA GLN A 54 -3.39 -5.64 -8.21
C GLN A 54 -4.06 -5.40 -6.86
N ILE A 55 -5.27 -5.94 -6.66
CA ILE A 55 -6.03 -5.75 -5.42
C ILE A 55 -6.39 -7.12 -4.83
N PHE A 56 -5.92 -7.38 -3.62
CA PHE A 56 -6.30 -8.55 -2.84
C PHE A 56 -7.53 -8.26 -1.99
N HIS A 57 -8.57 -9.09 -2.10
CA HIS A 57 -9.81 -8.88 -1.36
C HIS A 57 -9.92 -9.82 -0.14
N PHE A 58 -10.28 -9.27 1.01
CA PHE A 58 -10.59 -10.02 2.24
C PHE A 58 -12.08 -10.39 2.36
N GLU A 59 -12.93 -9.76 1.55
CA GLU A 59 -14.39 -9.94 1.54
C GLU A 59 -14.95 -9.96 0.10
N GLY A 60 -16.20 -10.42 -0.05
CA GLY A 60 -16.91 -10.43 -1.33
C GLY A 60 -16.58 -11.62 -2.25
N VAL A 61 -16.99 -11.51 -3.52
CA VAL A 61 -16.85 -12.57 -4.56
C VAL A 61 -15.39 -12.94 -4.88
N ASN A 62 -14.48 -12.00 -4.66
CA ASN A 62 -13.05 -12.16 -4.89
C ASN A 62 -12.26 -12.44 -3.61
N LYS A 63 -12.94 -12.77 -2.50
CA LYS A 63 -12.29 -13.07 -1.22
C LYS A 63 -11.17 -14.09 -1.40
N GLY A 64 -10.00 -13.77 -0.84
CA GLY A 64 -8.82 -14.64 -0.86
C GLY A 64 -8.08 -14.65 -2.18
N SER A 65 -8.35 -13.69 -3.07
CA SER A 65 -7.71 -13.61 -4.39
C SER A 65 -7.32 -12.19 -4.73
N PHE A 66 -6.26 -12.07 -5.53
CA PHE A 66 -5.95 -10.85 -6.23
C PHE A 66 -6.78 -10.71 -7.51
N VAL A 67 -7.09 -9.47 -7.86
CA VAL A 67 -7.60 -9.07 -9.17
C VAL A 67 -6.72 -8.01 -9.79
N ASP A 68 -6.71 -7.93 -11.12
CA ASP A 68 -6.09 -6.84 -11.86
C ASP A 68 -6.97 -5.58 -11.91
N GLU A 69 -6.51 -4.51 -12.57
CA GLU A 69 -7.26 -3.26 -12.77
C GLU A 69 -8.60 -3.43 -13.52
N LYS A 70 -8.77 -4.55 -14.23
CA LYS A 70 -9.99 -4.90 -14.99
C LYS A 70 -10.86 -5.90 -14.23
N GLU A 71 -10.60 -6.12 -12.94
CA GLU A 71 -11.28 -7.07 -12.07
C GLU A 71 -11.12 -8.55 -12.47
N ASN A 72 -10.16 -8.88 -13.34
CA ASN A 72 -9.86 -10.28 -13.65
C ASN A 72 -9.07 -10.92 -12.50
N LYS A 73 -9.51 -12.10 -12.07
CA LYS A 73 -8.76 -12.89 -11.08
C LYS A 73 -7.39 -13.25 -11.64
N ILE A 74 -6.36 -13.04 -10.82
CA ILE A 74 -5.01 -13.51 -11.10
C ILE A 74 -4.70 -14.73 -10.25
N ASP A 75 -3.74 -15.54 -10.68
CA ASP A 75 -3.29 -16.67 -9.87
C ASP A 75 -2.86 -16.19 -8.48
N SER A 76 -3.52 -16.74 -7.46
CA SER A 76 -3.34 -16.35 -6.07
C SER A 76 -2.89 -17.53 -5.19
N SER A 77 -2.41 -18.62 -5.81
CA SER A 77 -1.98 -19.85 -5.14
C SER A 77 -0.92 -19.63 -4.05
N ASN A 78 -0.02 -18.65 -4.25
CA ASN A 78 1.04 -18.26 -3.31
C ASN A 78 0.55 -17.39 -2.14
N TYR A 79 -0.72 -16.99 -2.12
CA TYR A 79 -1.29 -16.11 -1.11
C TYR A 79 -2.32 -16.82 -0.25
N GLU A 80 -2.54 -16.25 0.92
CA GLU A 80 -3.37 -16.81 1.99
C GLU A 80 -4.00 -15.66 2.76
N GLU A 81 -5.30 -15.77 2.99
CA GLU A 81 -6.00 -14.91 3.96
C GLU A 81 -6.04 -15.65 5.29
N SER A 82 -5.51 -15.04 6.35
CA SER A 82 -5.57 -15.59 7.70
C SER A 82 -5.88 -14.49 8.69
N ASN A 83 -7.02 -14.58 9.38
CA ASN A 83 -7.44 -13.62 10.41
C ASN A 83 -7.43 -12.15 9.95
N GLY A 84 -7.76 -11.88 8.67
CA GLY A 84 -7.72 -10.53 8.11
C GLY A 84 -6.32 -10.03 7.78
N HIS A 85 -5.35 -10.93 7.67
CA HIS A 85 -3.99 -10.67 7.22
C HIS A 85 -3.74 -11.31 5.86
N LEU A 86 -3.05 -10.59 4.98
CA LEU A 86 -2.50 -11.17 3.75
C LEU A 86 -1.18 -11.84 4.10
N ILE A 87 -1.09 -13.12 3.79
CA ILE A 87 0.11 -13.93 3.92
C ILE A 87 0.62 -14.28 2.53
N ILE A 88 1.90 -14.00 2.31
CA ILE A 88 2.67 -14.46 1.15
C ILE A 88 3.42 -15.71 1.60
N LYS A 89 3.08 -16.88 1.04
CA LYS A 89 3.61 -18.17 1.50
C LYS A 89 5.10 -18.30 1.21
N LYS A 90 5.53 -17.84 0.04
CA LYS A 90 6.94 -17.75 -0.38
C LYS A 90 7.17 -16.43 -1.09
N PHE A 91 7.89 -15.51 -0.45
CA PHE A 91 8.19 -14.20 -1.04
C PHE A 91 9.15 -14.35 -2.22
N THR A 92 8.83 -13.76 -3.37
CA THR A 92 9.66 -13.83 -4.58
C THR A 92 9.88 -12.44 -5.18
N LYS A 93 10.72 -12.36 -6.21
CA LYS A 93 10.90 -11.12 -6.98
C LYS A 93 9.58 -10.56 -7.56
N ALA A 94 8.58 -11.41 -7.82
CA ALA A 94 7.28 -10.98 -8.32
C ALA A 94 6.45 -10.23 -7.25
N ASP A 95 6.79 -10.41 -5.98
CA ASP A 95 6.09 -9.80 -4.83
C ASP A 95 6.72 -8.48 -4.38
N VAL A 96 7.88 -8.12 -4.93
CA VAL A 96 8.57 -6.85 -4.68
C VAL A 96 7.71 -5.69 -5.20
N GLY A 97 7.50 -4.70 -4.34
CA GLY A 97 6.69 -3.54 -4.65
C GLY A 97 6.06 -2.89 -3.44
N SER A 98 5.09 -2.02 -3.70
CA SER A 98 4.40 -1.25 -2.68
C SER A 98 3.03 -1.84 -2.37
N TYR A 99 2.65 -1.80 -1.10
CA TYR A 99 1.40 -2.33 -0.58
C TYR A 99 0.69 -1.27 0.25
N ALA A 100 -0.63 -1.15 0.10
CA ALA A 100 -1.44 -0.20 0.85
C ALA A 100 -2.87 -0.72 1.03
N GLU A 101 -3.55 -0.25 2.08
CA GLU A 101 -4.98 -0.53 2.28
C GLU A 101 -5.81 0.06 1.12
N HIS A 102 -6.83 -0.69 0.68
CA HIS A 102 -7.76 -0.29 -0.37
C HIS A 102 -9.23 -0.44 0.08
N PRO A 103 -10.06 0.62 -0.06
CA PRO A 103 -9.70 1.99 -0.41
C PRO A 103 -8.69 2.61 0.59
N THR A 104 -7.96 3.64 0.16
CA THR A 104 -6.92 4.26 0.99
C THR A 104 -7.50 4.75 2.31
N LYS A 105 -6.96 4.24 3.42
CA LYS A 105 -7.36 4.64 4.75
C LYS A 105 -6.94 6.08 5.03
N ILE A 106 -7.84 6.87 5.60
CA ILE A 106 -7.54 8.21 6.09
C ILE A 106 -7.57 8.16 7.62
N ILE A 107 -6.42 8.37 8.24
CA ILE A 107 -6.30 8.44 9.69
C ILE A 107 -6.61 9.87 10.11
N LYS A 108 -7.69 10.04 10.87
CA LYS A 108 -8.12 11.35 11.39
C LYS A 108 -7.92 11.40 12.89
N THR A 109 -7.23 12.43 13.36
CA THR A 109 -7.03 12.69 14.78
C THR A 109 -7.68 14.02 15.13
N LYS A 110 -8.62 14.01 16.08
CA LYS A 110 -9.22 15.22 16.62
C LYS A 110 -8.38 15.69 17.81
N THR A 111 -8.06 16.98 17.86
CA THR A 111 -7.40 17.64 18.99
C THR A 111 -8.34 18.71 19.56
N ASP A 112 -8.01 19.24 20.75
CA ASP A 112 -8.80 20.32 21.37
C ASP A 112 -8.84 21.61 20.52
N HIS A 113 -7.94 21.73 19.54
CA HIS A 113 -7.78 22.91 18.68
C HIS A 113 -8.09 22.64 17.19
N GLY A 114 -8.54 21.44 16.81
CA GLY A 114 -8.87 21.14 15.42
C GLY A 114 -8.84 19.66 15.06
N PHE A 115 -8.54 19.37 13.79
CA PHE A 115 -8.34 18.01 13.30
C PHE A 115 -7.09 17.94 12.43
N MET A 116 -6.38 16.82 12.53
CA MET A 116 -5.32 16.42 11.61
C MET A 116 -5.79 15.20 10.82
N SER A 117 -5.38 15.10 9.56
CA SER A 117 -5.69 13.94 8.71
C SER A 117 -4.46 13.58 7.91
N VAL A 118 -4.11 12.29 7.92
CA VAL A 118 -3.00 11.74 7.15
C VAL A 118 -3.46 10.50 6.40
N LEU A 119 -2.80 10.21 5.29
CA LEU A 119 -3.02 8.94 4.57
C LEU A 119 -2.46 7.78 5.40
N GLY A 120 -3.11 6.64 5.30
CA GLY A 120 -2.65 5.38 5.88
C GLY A 120 -1.28 4.97 5.34
N PRO A 121 -0.61 4.02 6.00
CA PRO A 121 0.74 3.65 5.65
C PRO A 121 0.80 2.95 4.28
N VAL A 122 1.91 3.17 3.59
CA VAL A 122 2.35 2.38 2.43
C VAL A 122 3.55 1.55 2.87
N LEU A 123 3.52 0.24 2.60
CA LEU A 123 4.63 -0.66 2.89
C LEU A 123 5.36 -0.99 1.59
N GLU A 124 6.60 -0.53 1.49
CA GLU A 124 7.53 -0.87 0.41
C GLU A 124 8.32 -2.12 0.80
N ILE A 125 8.21 -3.18 0.00
CA ILE A 125 8.84 -4.46 0.28
C ILE A 125 9.87 -4.77 -0.81
N SER A 126 11.09 -5.09 -0.39
CA SER A 126 12.22 -5.42 -1.27
C SER A 126 12.91 -6.69 -0.83
N LEU A 127 13.71 -7.28 -1.73
CA LEU A 127 14.60 -8.38 -1.38
C LEU A 127 15.80 -7.86 -0.58
N GLU A 128 16.28 -8.67 0.37
CA GLU A 128 17.52 -8.41 1.11
C GLU A 128 18.79 -8.44 0.23
#